data_AF-A0A399PVY4-F1
#
_entry.id   AF-A0A399PVY4-F1
#
_cell.length_a   1.000
_cell.length_b   1.000
_cell.length_c   1.000
_cell.angle_alpha   90.00
_cell.angle_beta   90.00
_cell.angle_gamma   90.00
#
_symmetry.space_group_name_H-M   'P 1'
#
loop_
_entity.id
_entity.type
_entity.pdbx_description
1 polymer ?
#
loop_
_entity_poly.entity_id
_entity_poly.type
_entity_poly.pdbx_seq_one_letter_code
_entity_poly.pdbx_strand_id
1 'polypeptide(L)'
;MRQYFPSNLKHLCSHYRSISDVCNRLKIHRGQFNRYLAGTSFPTSFNQKRICDFFGVEAHEIALPTDQFLQLISSRTPRPTLAMITAPQRAVEHLRQCSSSRLQDLVGHYHEYAYSISHQGRILCSLVSVKELDGHIVYERVEPSASRSNGSDRTSCYRYEGVAYYLGDRLFLIDYESLATSEINQTILIPSFKTRNARLNGLKMGVTACDHRVPVCSRVVWSSLGTKACGPEAFRKVREYRDDDQELDSDLKARLAKAQIIDGLFRII
;
A
#
# COMPACT_ATOMS: atom_id res chain seq x y z
N MET A 1 -19.33 16.95 -33.43
CA MET A 1 -20.01 16.11 -32.41
C MET A 1 -19.45 14.70 -32.29
N ARG A 2 -19.23 13.91 -33.37
CA ARG A 2 -18.72 12.52 -33.26
C ARG A 2 -17.19 12.36 -33.17
N GLN A 3 -16.43 13.45 -33.36
CA GLN A 3 -14.96 13.42 -33.48
C GLN A 3 -14.24 12.99 -32.19
N TYR A 4 -14.75 13.40 -31.03
CA TYR A 4 -14.10 13.15 -29.74
C TYR A 4 -14.49 11.80 -29.13
N PHE A 5 -15.58 11.19 -29.59
CA PHE A 5 -16.10 9.93 -29.05
C PHE A 5 -15.04 8.80 -29.01
N PRO A 6 -14.25 8.54 -30.07
CA PRO A 6 -13.26 7.46 -30.04
C PRO A 6 -12.14 7.74 -29.02
N SER A 7 -11.73 9.00 -28.87
CA SER A 7 -10.71 9.41 -27.89
C SER A 7 -11.24 9.25 -26.46
N ASN A 8 -12.44 9.76 -26.19
CA ASN A 8 -13.09 9.69 -24.88
C ASN A 8 -13.38 8.23 -24.49
N LEU A 9 -13.81 7.40 -25.45
CA LEU A 9 -14.01 5.96 -25.22
C LEU A 9 -12.69 5.24 -24.90
N LYS A 10 -11.56 5.62 -25.51
CA LYS A 10 -10.24 5.08 -25.14
C LYS A 10 -9.86 5.47 -23.71
N HIS A 11 -10.10 6.72 -23.32
CA HIS A 11 -9.85 7.17 -21.94
C HIS A 11 -10.67 6.37 -20.93
N LEU A 12 -11.97 6.19 -21.18
CA LEU A 12 -12.84 5.36 -20.34
C LEU A 12 -12.35 3.91 -20.22
N CYS A 13 -11.89 3.32 -21.33
CA CYS A 13 -11.34 1.96 -21.32
C CYS A 13 -10.02 1.81 -20.54
N SER A 14 -9.25 2.88 -20.37
CA SER A 14 -7.92 2.83 -19.72
C SER A 14 -7.98 2.48 -18.23
N HIS A 15 -9.15 2.67 -17.59
CA HIS A 15 -9.39 2.30 -16.20
C HIS A 15 -9.68 0.81 -15.98
N TYR A 16 -9.66 -0.02 -17.03
CA TYR A 16 -9.97 -1.45 -16.97
C TYR A 16 -8.77 -2.30 -17.38
N ARG A 17 -8.73 -3.55 -16.88
CA ARG A 17 -7.63 -4.50 -17.10
C ARG A 17 -7.31 -4.74 -18.58
N SER A 18 -8.32 -4.77 -19.45
CA SER A 18 -8.12 -4.88 -20.90
C SER A 18 -9.40 -4.53 -21.68
N ILE A 19 -9.24 -4.20 -22.98
CA ILE A 19 -10.38 -4.04 -23.89
C ILE A 19 -11.24 -5.31 -23.98
N SER A 20 -10.62 -6.49 -23.87
CA SER A 20 -11.35 -7.77 -23.88
C SER A 20 -12.30 -7.89 -22.69
N ASP A 21 -11.88 -7.46 -21.49
CA ASP A 21 -12.73 -7.43 -20.30
C ASP A 21 -13.92 -6.49 -20.50
N VAL A 22 -13.68 -5.29 -21.03
CA VAL A 22 -14.73 -4.32 -21.35
C VAL A 22 -15.74 -4.87 -22.36
N CYS A 23 -15.28 -5.51 -23.45
CA CYS A 23 -16.14 -6.12 -24.46
C CYS A 23 -17.03 -7.22 -23.85
N ASN A 24 -16.47 -8.06 -22.98
CA ASN A 24 -17.18 -9.15 -22.32
C ASN A 24 -18.29 -8.67 -21.39
N ARG A 25 -18.06 -7.56 -20.68
CA ARG A 25 -19.06 -6.93 -19.80
C ARG A 25 -20.13 -6.20 -20.60
N LEU A 26 -19.74 -5.47 -21.64
CA LEU A 26 -20.66 -4.78 -22.55
C LEU A 26 -21.49 -5.73 -23.42
N LYS A 27 -21.08 -7.01 -23.55
CA LYS A 27 -21.64 -7.97 -24.52
C LYS A 27 -21.63 -7.42 -25.95
N ILE A 28 -20.57 -6.70 -26.31
CA ILE A 28 -20.34 -6.18 -27.66
C ILE A 28 -19.17 -6.97 -28.27
N HIS A 29 -19.33 -7.40 -29.52
CA HIS A 29 -18.29 -8.13 -30.22
C HIS A 29 -17.00 -7.29 -30.33
N ARG A 30 -15.85 -7.89 -29.99
CA ARG A 30 -14.56 -7.18 -29.92
C ARG A 30 -14.17 -6.49 -31.22
N GLY A 31 -14.41 -7.15 -32.37
CA GLY A 31 -14.14 -6.55 -33.68
C GLY A 31 -15.01 -5.32 -33.96
N GLN A 32 -16.24 -5.30 -33.46
CA GLN A 32 -17.13 -4.14 -33.58
C GLN A 32 -16.69 -3.01 -32.62
N PHE A 33 -16.37 -3.36 -31.38
CA PHE A 33 -15.90 -2.39 -30.38
C PHE A 33 -14.57 -1.72 -30.78
N ASN A 34 -13.63 -2.49 -31.37
CA ASN A 34 -12.39 -1.94 -31.88
C ASN A 34 -12.60 -0.92 -33.00
N ARG A 35 -13.63 -1.09 -33.86
CA ARG A 35 -13.98 -0.09 -34.87
C ARG A 35 -14.53 1.20 -34.25
N TYR A 36 -15.18 1.12 -33.09
CA TYR A 36 -15.61 2.31 -32.33
C TYR A 36 -14.41 3.05 -31.76
N LEU A 37 -13.45 2.34 -31.15
CA LEU A 37 -12.20 2.91 -30.65
C LEU A 37 -11.35 3.53 -31.76
N ALA A 38 -11.34 2.93 -32.95
CA ALA A 38 -10.63 3.46 -34.11
C ALA A 38 -11.36 4.63 -34.78
N GLY A 39 -12.62 4.90 -34.42
CA GLY A 39 -13.46 5.90 -35.07
C GLY A 39 -13.92 5.54 -36.48
N THR A 40 -13.67 4.31 -36.94
CA THR A 40 -14.05 3.84 -38.28
C THR A 40 -15.53 3.48 -38.39
N SER A 41 -16.22 3.29 -37.26
CA SER A 41 -17.67 3.18 -37.20
C SER A 41 -18.20 3.82 -35.94
N PHE A 42 -19.48 4.22 -35.94
CA PHE A 42 -20.16 4.77 -34.79
C PHE A 42 -21.18 3.76 -34.23
N PRO A 43 -21.36 3.64 -32.90
CA PRO A 43 -22.34 2.73 -32.33
C PRO A 43 -23.77 3.10 -32.74
N THR A 44 -24.65 2.10 -32.83
CA THR A 44 -26.10 2.32 -32.92
C THR A 44 -26.61 2.98 -31.64
N SER A 45 -27.78 3.59 -31.65
CA SER A 45 -28.38 4.20 -30.44
C SER A 45 -28.45 3.23 -29.26
N PHE A 46 -28.81 1.97 -29.52
CA PHE A 46 -28.81 0.91 -28.51
C PHE A 46 -27.42 0.62 -27.93
N ASN A 47 -26.41 0.43 -28.80
CA ASN A 47 -25.04 0.18 -28.35
C ASN A 47 -24.42 1.41 -27.68
N GLN A 48 -24.73 2.61 -28.15
CA GLN A 48 -24.27 3.86 -27.57
C GLN A 48 -24.83 4.01 -26.16
N LYS A 49 -26.14 3.81 -25.97
CA LYS A 49 -26.76 3.81 -24.65
C LYS A 49 -26.11 2.78 -23.72
N ARG A 50 -25.94 1.54 -24.19
CA ARG A 50 -25.24 0.51 -23.40
C ARG A 50 -23.81 0.88 -23.00
N ILE A 51 -23.07 1.50 -23.90
CA ILE A 51 -21.71 1.99 -23.63
C ILE A 51 -21.76 3.10 -22.58
N CYS A 52 -22.66 4.07 -22.76
CA CYS A 52 -22.88 5.19 -21.84
C CYS A 52 -23.27 4.71 -20.43
N ASP A 53 -24.26 3.83 -20.34
CA ASP A 53 -24.74 3.23 -19.08
C ASP A 53 -23.61 2.46 -18.35
N PHE A 54 -22.78 1.71 -19.09
CA PHE A 54 -21.66 0.96 -18.51
C PHE A 54 -20.58 1.85 -17.91
N PHE A 55 -20.31 3.00 -18.53
CA PHE A 55 -19.30 3.95 -18.06
C PHE A 55 -19.86 5.06 -17.16
N GLY A 56 -21.19 5.10 -16.93
CA GLY A 56 -21.83 6.10 -16.09
C GLY A 56 -21.76 7.53 -16.66
N VAL A 57 -21.81 7.66 -17.99
CA VAL A 57 -21.76 8.95 -18.70
C VAL A 57 -22.95 9.07 -19.64
N GLU A 58 -23.42 10.28 -19.91
CA GLU A 58 -24.48 10.53 -20.88
C GLU A 58 -23.94 10.64 -22.33
N ALA A 59 -24.82 10.39 -23.31
CA ALA A 59 -24.45 10.41 -24.72
C ALA A 59 -23.89 11.76 -25.20
N HIS A 60 -24.33 12.87 -24.61
CA HIS A 60 -23.81 14.20 -24.90
C HIS A 60 -22.45 14.46 -24.23
N GLU A 61 -22.18 13.82 -23.09
CA GLU A 61 -20.95 13.99 -22.31
C GLU A 61 -19.78 13.29 -22.99
N ILE A 62 -19.96 12.04 -23.41
CA ILE A 62 -18.92 11.27 -24.13
C ILE A 62 -18.55 11.91 -25.49
N ALA A 63 -19.37 12.83 -25.99
CA ALA A 63 -19.15 13.56 -27.24
C ALA A 63 -18.47 14.93 -27.07
N LEU A 64 -18.23 15.38 -25.82
CA LEU A 64 -17.55 16.63 -25.52
C LEU A 64 -16.09 16.62 -26.01
N PRO A 65 -15.49 17.81 -26.27
CA PRO A 65 -14.05 17.93 -26.45
C PRO A 65 -13.30 17.21 -25.33
N THR A 66 -12.25 16.46 -25.68
CA THR A 66 -11.56 15.56 -24.74
C THR A 66 -11.16 16.26 -23.44
N ASP A 67 -10.65 17.49 -23.50
CA ASP A 67 -10.25 18.23 -22.29
C ASP A 67 -11.44 18.53 -21.36
N GLN A 68 -12.59 18.90 -21.93
CA GLN A 68 -13.82 19.15 -21.16
C GLN A 68 -14.41 17.84 -20.61
N PHE A 69 -14.35 16.77 -21.40
CA PHE A 69 -14.76 15.44 -20.99
C PHE A 69 -13.92 14.94 -19.81
N LEU A 70 -12.59 15.09 -19.89
CA LEU A 70 -11.66 14.72 -18.83
C LEU A 70 -11.94 15.50 -17.54
N GLN A 71 -12.19 16.82 -17.62
CA GLN A 71 -12.58 17.61 -16.45
C GLN A 71 -13.91 17.15 -15.83
N LEU A 72 -14.88 16.76 -16.65
CA LEU A 72 -16.19 16.28 -16.20
C LEU A 72 -16.09 14.89 -15.54
N ILE A 73 -15.31 13.96 -16.10
CA ILE A 73 -15.09 12.64 -15.48
C ILE A 73 -14.14 12.70 -14.27
N SER A 74 -13.20 13.64 -14.21
CA SER A 74 -12.34 13.86 -13.03
C SER A 74 -13.13 14.45 -11.86
N SER A 75 -14.11 15.31 -12.14
CA SER A 75 -15.05 15.82 -11.12
C SER A 75 -16.15 14.83 -10.75
N ARG A 76 -16.44 13.86 -11.62
CA ARG A 76 -17.43 12.78 -11.42
C ARG A 76 -16.83 11.40 -11.23
N THR A 77 -15.53 11.26 -10.97
CA THR A 77 -14.99 9.98 -10.52
C THR A 77 -15.79 9.66 -9.26
N PRO A 78 -16.67 8.64 -9.28
CA PRO A 78 -17.62 8.50 -8.20
C PRO A 78 -16.79 8.24 -6.96
N ARG A 79 -16.82 9.15 -5.98
CA ARG A 79 -16.70 8.70 -4.59
C ARG A 79 -17.79 7.64 -4.48
N PRO A 80 -17.46 6.36 -4.27
CA PRO A 80 -18.47 5.33 -4.19
C PRO A 80 -19.52 5.83 -3.20
N THR A 81 -20.78 5.89 -3.64
CA THR A 81 -21.89 6.18 -2.73
C THR A 81 -21.73 5.20 -1.57
N LEU A 82 -21.81 5.67 -0.32
CA LEU A 82 -21.65 4.85 0.90
C LEU A 82 -22.57 3.61 0.94
N ALA A 83 -23.50 3.47 0.00
CA ALA A 83 -24.37 2.31 -0.23
C ALA A 83 -23.77 1.21 -1.13
N MET A 84 -22.70 1.46 -1.91
CA MET A 84 -22.09 0.51 -2.86
C MET A 84 -20.75 -0.08 -2.40
N ILE A 85 -20.23 0.37 -1.26
CA ILE A 85 -18.99 -0.12 -0.67
C ILE A 85 -19.29 -0.93 0.59
N THR A 86 -18.59 -2.05 0.74
CA THR A 86 -18.73 -2.94 1.91
C THR A 86 -18.33 -2.19 3.19
N ALA A 87 -18.78 -2.67 4.34
CA ALA A 87 -18.42 -2.05 5.62
C ALA A 87 -16.89 -1.86 5.81
N PRO A 88 -16.02 -2.84 5.45
CA PRO A 88 -14.56 -2.64 5.47
C PRO A 88 -14.07 -1.53 4.53
N GLN A 89 -14.59 -1.48 3.31
CA GLN A 89 -14.22 -0.43 2.34
C GLN A 89 -14.62 0.96 2.84
N ARG A 90 -15.77 1.10 3.50
CA ARG A 90 -16.19 2.35 4.13
C ARG A 90 -15.23 2.78 5.25
N ALA A 91 -14.82 1.84 6.09
CA ALA A 91 -13.88 2.13 7.17
C ALA A 91 -12.54 2.59 6.61
N VAL A 92 -11.98 1.87 5.63
CA VAL A 92 -10.72 2.22 4.96
C VAL A 92 -10.79 3.61 4.32
N GLU A 93 -11.87 3.90 3.58
CA GLU A 93 -12.03 5.21 2.94
C GLU A 93 -12.22 6.33 3.96
N HIS A 94 -12.97 6.10 5.04
CA HIS A 94 -13.12 7.06 6.13
C HIS A 94 -11.78 7.38 6.80
N LEU A 95 -10.99 6.34 7.13
CA LEU A 95 -9.66 6.51 7.73
C LEU A 95 -8.71 7.26 6.79
N ARG A 96 -8.79 7.00 5.47
CA ARG A 96 -8.04 7.75 4.46
C ARG A 96 -8.43 9.23 4.46
N GLN A 97 -9.73 9.54 4.48
CA GLN A 97 -10.23 10.93 4.47
C GLN A 97 -9.88 11.70 5.76
N CYS A 98 -9.91 11.03 6.91
CA CYS A 98 -9.56 11.64 8.19
C CYS A 98 -8.06 11.72 8.44
N SER A 99 -7.23 11.02 7.64
CA SER A 99 -5.79 11.03 7.82
C SER A 99 -5.21 12.42 7.53
N SER A 100 -4.26 12.85 8.36
CA SER A 100 -3.55 14.11 8.17
C SER A 100 -2.74 14.10 6.87
N SER A 101 -2.71 15.22 6.15
CA SER A 101 -1.87 15.42 4.96
C SER A 101 -0.37 15.24 5.24
N ARG A 102 0.05 15.41 6.50
CA ARG A 102 1.41 15.13 6.98
C ARG A 102 1.81 13.65 6.83
N LEU A 103 0.86 12.75 6.55
CA LEU A 103 1.16 11.35 6.26
C LEU A 103 2.07 11.22 5.03
N GLN A 104 2.03 12.20 4.11
CA GLN A 104 2.92 12.25 2.95
C GLN A 104 4.40 12.31 3.36
N ASP A 105 4.72 12.85 4.52
CA ASP A 105 6.10 12.92 5.06
C ASP A 105 6.65 11.51 5.37
N LEU A 106 5.79 10.47 5.40
CA LEU A 106 6.20 9.08 5.56
C LEU A 106 6.72 8.47 4.26
N VAL A 107 6.44 9.04 3.09
CA VAL A 107 6.86 8.46 1.80
C VAL A 107 8.39 8.36 1.70
N GLY A 108 8.89 7.17 1.35
CA GLY A 108 10.31 6.87 1.26
C GLY A 108 10.66 5.49 1.78
N HIS A 109 11.95 5.26 2.02
CA HIS A 109 12.48 3.97 2.46
C HIS A 109 13.00 4.04 3.89
N TYR A 110 12.86 2.94 4.62
CA TYR A 110 13.25 2.82 6.02
C TYR A 110 13.86 1.45 6.30
N HIS A 111 14.82 1.41 7.22
CA HIS A 111 15.14 0.17 7.93
C HIS A 111 14.26 0.08 9.18
N GLU A 112 13.47 -0.98 9.26
CA GLU A 112 12.72 -1.35 10.46
C GLU A 112 13.57 -2.29 11.32
N TYR A 113 13.73 -1.95 12.59
CA TYR A 113 14.40 -2.79 13.58
C TYR A 113 13.41 -3.19 14.68
N ALA A 114 13.34 -4.48 14.97
CA ALA A 114 12.56 -5.03 16.08
C ALA A 114 13.21 -6.33 16.59
N TYR A 115 12.94 -6.72 17.83
CA TYR A 115 13.37 -8.03 18.30
C TYR A 115 12.65 -9.15 17.52
N SER A 116 13.42 -10.14 17.08
CA SER A 116 12.93 -11.29 16.35
C SER A 116 12.04 -12.14 17.27
N ILE A 117 10.83 -12.42 16.79
CA ILE A 117 9.85 -13.24 17.50
C ILE A 117 10.25 -14.72 17.45
N SER A 118 10.90 -15.12 16.35
CA SER A 118 11.32 -16.50 16.10
C SER A 118 12.69 -16.83 16.69
N HIS A 119 13.59 -15.85 16.80
CA HIS A 119 14.95 -16.03 17.32
C HIS A 119 15.21 -15.11 18.51
N GLN A 120 15.05 -15.65 19.72
CA GLN A 120 15.26 -14.90 20.96
C GLN A 120 16.64 -14.22 21.01
N GLY A 121 16.66 -12.97 21.48
CA GLY A 121 17.89 -12.16 21.60
C GLY A 121 18.42 -11.59 20.29
N ARG A 122 17.78 -11.86 19.14
CA ARG A 122 18.17 -11.27 17.86
C ARG A 122 17.31 -10.07 17.50
N ILE A 123 17.91 -9.13 16.77
CA ILE A 123 17.22 -7.97 16.21
C ILE A 123 17.05 -8.21 14.71
N LEU A 124 15.81 -8.29 14.27
CA LEU A 124 15.46 -8.36 12.87
C LEU A 124 15.53 -6.95 12.25
N CYS A 125 16.24 -6.83 11.13
CA CYS A 125 16.21 -5.65 10.29
C CYS A 125 15.50 -5.95 8.98
N SER A 126 14.45 -5.19 8.70
CA SER A 126 13.60 -5.32 7.52
C SER A 126 13.68 -4.04 6.69
N LEU A 127 13.51 -4.15 5.37
CA LEU A 127 13.38 -2.99 4.50
C LEU A 127 11.91 -2.63 4.34
N VAL A 128 11.55 -1.38 4.64
CA VAL A 128 10.21 -0.84 4.41
C VAL A 128 10.26 0.20 3.31
N SER A 129 9.36 0.09 2.34
CA SER A 129 9.19 1.03 1.24
C SER A 129 7.77 1.57 1.23
N VAL A 130 7.62 2.86 1.52
CA VAL A 130 6.35 3.56 1.64
C VAL A 130 6.13 4.42 0.40
N LYS A 131 4.93 4.35 -0.19
CA LYS A 131 4.55 5.12 -1.38
C LYS A 131 3.07 5.46 -1.37
N GLU A 132 2.71 6.46 -2.15
CA GLU A 132 1.31 6.74 -2.47
C GLU A 132 0.85 5.86 -3.63
N LEU A 133 -0.33 5.26 -3.50
CA LEU A 133 -1.00 4.48 -4.54
C LEU A 133 -2.51 4.70 -4.42
N ASP A 134 -3.15 5.12 -5.51
CA ASP A 134 -4.60 5.34 -5.57
C ASP A 134 -5.16 6.24 -4.44
N GLY A 135 -4.39 7.24 -4.01
CA GLY A 135 -4.75 8.16 -2.93
C GLY A 135 -4.63 7.58 -1.51
N HIS A 136 -4.07 6.38 -1.37
CA HIS A 136 -3.70 5.75 -0.11
C HIS A 136 -2.18 5.75 0.07
N ILE A 137 -1.71 5.80 1.32
CA ILE A 137 -0.30 5.54 1.63
C ILE A 137 -0.16 4.07 1.96
N VAL A 138 0.51 3.36 1.06
CA VAL A 138 0.75 1.92 1.14
C VAL A 138 2.23 1.67 1.38
N TYR A 139 2.56 0.50 1.91
CA TYR A 139 3.93 0.10 2.10
C TYR A 139 4.15 -1.37 1.82
N GLU A 140 5.38 -1.66 1.41
CA GLU A 140 5.92 -3.01 1.31
C GLU A 140 7.01 -3.17 2.36
N ARG A 141 7.04 -4.33 3.00
CA ARG A 141 8.05 -4.68 3.99
C ARG A 141 8.66 -6.01 3.64
N VAL A 142 9.99 -6.06 3.61
CA VAL A 142 10.76 -7.25 3.22
C VAL A 142 11.63 -7.68 4.40
N GLU A 143 11.39 -8.90 4.87
CA GLU A 143 12.17 -9.52 5.95
C GLU A 143 13.11 -10.61 5.39
N PRO A 144 14.29 -10.79 6.00
CA PRO A 144 15.18 -11.90 5.66
C PRO A 144 14.55 -13.25 6.05
N SER A 145 14.66 -14.27 5.19
CA SER A 145 14.30 -15.64 5.57
C SER A 145 15.36 -16.27 6.46
N ALA A 146 14.92 -17.10 7.41
CA ALA A 146 15.79 -17.90 8.27
C ALA A 146 16.59 -18.98 7.50
N SER A 147 16.15 -19.35 6.29
CA SER A 147 16.74 -20.45 5.53
C SER A 147 17.85 -19.98 4.59
N ARG A 148 19.10 -20.17 5.00
CA ARG A 148 20.23 -20.40 4.08
C ARG A 148 20.54 -21.90 4.05
N SER A 149 19.59 -22.74 3.65
CA SER A 149 19.88 -24.16 3.39
C SER A 149 20.14 -24.41 1.89
N ASN A 150 21.38 -24.82 1.62
CA ASN A 150 21.92 -25.50 0.44
C ASN A 150 21.38 -25.14 -0.96
N GLY A 151 22.20 -24.39 -1.72
CA GLY A 151 22.45 -24.70 -3.13
C GLY A 151 21.48 -24.14 -4.18
N SER A 152 20.46 -23.37 -3.81
CA SER A 152 19.68 -22.58 -4.78
C SER A 152 19.86 -21.09 -4.52
N ASP A 153 20.27 -20.37 -5.57
CA ASP A 153 20.74 -18.98 -5.57
C ASP A 153 19.61 -17.94 -5.38
N ARG A 154 18.57 -18.30 -4.62
CA ARG A 154 17.44 -17.43 -4.31
C ARG A 154 17.37 -17.22 -2.81
N THR A 155 17.80 -16.04 -2.37
CA THR A 155 17.51 -15.53 -1.03
C THR A 155 15.98 -15.48 -0.89
N SER A 156 15.39 -16.46 -0.21
CA SER A 156 13.97 -16.36 0.14
C SER A 156 13.81 -15.19 1.11
N CYS A 157 12.78 -14.39 0.93
CA CYS A 157 12.44 -13.28 1.81
C CYS A 157 10.93 -13.32 2.06
N TYR A 158 10.52 -12.92 3.25
CA TYR A 158 9.12 -12.72 3.54
C TYR A 158 8.72 -11.33 3.07
N ARG A 159 7.60 -11.23 2.37
CA ARG A 159 7.08 -9.98 1.83
C ARG A 159 5.74 -9.68 2.45
N TYR A 160 5.57 -8.43 2.88
CA TYR A 160 4.36 -7.93 3.49
C TYR A 160 3.86 -6.73 2.72
N GLU A 161 2.54 -6.62 2.65
CA GLU A 161 1.85 -5.50 2.02
C GLU A 161 0.91 -4.87 3.04
N GLY A 162 0.94 -3.54 3.12
CA GLY A 162 0.17 -2.83 4.13
C GLY A 162 -0.24 -1.42 3.74
N VAL A 163 -1.07 -0.84 4.60
CA VAL A 163 -1.59 0.52 4.49
C VAL A 163 -1.31 1.29 5.78
N ALA A 164 -1.03 2.59 5.64
CA ALA A 164 -0.77 3.49 6.74
C ALA A 164 -1.83 4.60 6.83
N TYR A 165 -2.11 5.03 8.05
CA TYR A 165 -3.02 6.14 8.37
C TYR A 165 -2.35 7.07 9.39
N TYR A 166 -2.70 8.36 9.35
CA TYR A 166 -2.21 9.34 10.32
C TYR A 166 -3.37 10.00 11.06
N LEU A 167 -3.64 9.54 12.28
CA LEU A 167 -4.75 9.99 13.12
C LEU A 167 -4.26 10.32 14.53
N GLY A 168 -4.79 11.39 15.13
CA GLY A 168 -4.51 11.74 16.53
C GLY A 168 -3.02 11.80 16.89
N ASP A 169 -2.21 12.40 16.03
CA ASP A 169 -0.75 12.49 16.19
C ASP A 169 0.00 11.15 16.29
N ARG A 170 -0.58 10.07 15.73
CA ARG A 170 0.06 8.74 15.62
C ARG A 170 -0.09 8.16 14.22
N LEU A 171 0.94 7.44 13.78
CA LEU A 171 0.89 6.65 12.56
C LEU A 171 0.39 5.24 12.90
N PHE A 172 -0.65 4.79 12.22
CA PHE A 172 -1.21 3.45 12.35
C PHE A 172 -0.96 2.68 11.06
N LEU A 173 -0.32 1.53 11.15
CA LEU A 173 0.03 0.69 10.03
C LEU A 173 -0.52 -0.71 10.24
N ILE A 174 -1.05 -1.29 9.18
CA ILE A 174 -1.48 -2.69 9.14
C ILE A 174 -0.92 -3.34 7.89
N ASP A 175 -0.25 -4.48 8.06
CA ASP A 175 0.23 -5.31 6.95
C ASP A 175 -0.16 -6.77 7.12
N TYR A 176 -0.14 -7.49 6.02
CA TYR A 176 -0.24 -8.94 5.97
C TYR A 176 0.90 -9.52 5.14
N GLU A 177 1.28 -10.75 5.45
CA GLU A 177 2.29 -11.49 4.69
C GLU A 177 1.69 -11.93 3.34
N SER A 178 2.22 -11.43 2.22
CA SER A 178 1.51 -11.50 0.93
C SER A 178 1.66 -12.82 0.18
N LEU A 179 2.59 -13.69 0.59
CA LEU A 179 2.85 -14.96 -0.08
C LEU A 179 2.07 -16.14 0.53
N ALA A 180 2.20 -16.37 1.83
CA ALA A 180 1.45 -17.42 2.53
C ALA A 180 0.19 -16.90 3.23
N THR A 181 -0.04 -15.58 3.30
CA THR A 181 -1.24 -14.98 3.94
C THR A 181 -1.45 -15.49 5.35
N SER A 182 -0.34 -15.77 6.03
CA SER A 182 -0.35 -16.50 7.28
C SER A 182 -0.50 -15.59 8.48
N GLU A 183 -0.25 -14.29 8.35
CA GLU A 183 -0.22 -13.35 9.47
C GLU A 183 -0.61 -11.92 9.09
N ILE A 184 -1.09 -11.20 10.10
CA ILE A 184 -1.37 -9.76 10.08
C ILE A 184 -0.55 -9.12 11.18
N ASN A 185 0.13 -8.01 10.88
CA ASN A 185 0.80 -7.19 11.86
C ASN A 185 0.14 -5.83 11.99
N GLN A 186 0.23 -5.25 13.18
CA GLN A 186 -0.19 -3.88 13.45
C GLN A 186 0.97 -3.12 14.07
N THR A 187 1.29 -1.97 13.50
CA THR A 187 2.36 -1.10 13.99
C THR A 187 1.82 0.29 14.29
N ILE A 188 2.17 0.83 15.45
CA ILE A 188 1.85 2.21 15.84
C ILE A 188 3.15 2.95 16.04
N LEU A 189 3.41 3.98 15.23
CA LEU A 189 4.60 4.82 15.32
C LEU A 189 4.26 6.22 15.85
N ILE A 190 5.17 6.75 16.65
CA ILE A 190 5.19 8.14 17.07
C ILE A 190 5.91 8.94 15.99
N PRO A 191 5.22 9.87 15.31
CA PRO A 191 5.83 10.69 14.27
C PRO A 191 6.91 11.59 14.86
N SER A 192 8.10 11.60 14.24
CA SER A 192 9.20 12.51 14.60
C SER A 192 9.80 13.12 13.34
N PHE A 193 9.08 14.07 12.74
CA PHE A 193 9.47 14.69 11.47
C PHE A 193 10.52 15.83 11.62
N LYS A 194 11.11 16.01 12.81
CA LYS A 194 11.85 17.24 13.15
C LYS A 194 13.34 17.23 12.83
N THR A 195 13.94 16.14 12.30
CA THR A 195 15.41 16.06 12.16
C THR A 195 15.89 15.21 10.96
N ARG A 196 17.03 15.61 10.39
CA ARG A 196 17.88 14.77 9.52
C ARG A 196 18.30 13.53 10.34
N ASN A 197 18.06 12.32 9.83
CA ASN A 197 18.16 11.03 10.57
C ASN A 197 16.98 10.73 11.52
N ALA A 198 15.79 11.24 11.21
CA ALA A 198 14.58 10.93 11.96
C ALA A 198 14.38 9.42 12.14
N ARG A 199 14.26 9.02 13.41
CA ARG A 199 13.80 7.69 13.82
C ARG A 199 12.37 7.78 14.26
N LEU A 200 11.52 6.93 13.68
CA LEU A 200 10.16 6.73 14.17
C LEU A 200 10.20 5.60 15.18
N ASN A 201 9.58 5.83 16.34
CA ASN A 201 9.58 4.88 17.44
C ASN A 201 8.18 4.37 17.65
N GLY A 202 8.01 3.08 17.94
CA GLY A 202 6.69 2.54 18.07
C GLY A 202 6.60 1.17 18.71
N LEU A 203 5.40 0.61 18.62
CA LEU A 203 5.07 -0.75 18.98
C LEU A 203 4.62 -1.49 17.73
N LYS A 204 5.03 -2.75 17.62
CA LYS A 204 4.55 -3.69 16.61
C LYS A 204 3.92 -4.88 17.33
N MET A 205 2.74 -5.27 16.86
CA MET A 205 2.03 -6.45 17.31
C MET A 205 1.87 -7.43 16.17
N GLY A 206 1.95 -8.70 16.49
CA GLY A 206 1.78 -9.80 15.55
C GLY A 206 1.60 -11.10 16.31
N VAL A 207 1.91 -12.21 15.64
CA VAL A 207 1.81 -13.56 16.21
C VAL A 207 3.08 -14.33 15.91
N THR A 208 3.47 -15.23 16.81
CA THR A 208 4.64 -16.10 16.57
C THR A 208 4.38 -17.06 15.41
N ALA A 209 5.40 -17.36 14.61
CA ALA A 209 5.29 -18.33 13.52
C ALA A 209 5.14 -19.81 13.98
N CYS A 210 5.42 -20.12 15.26
CA CYS A 210 5.35 -21.47 15.81
C CYS A 210 3.91 -21.93 16.14
N ASP A 211 3.72 -23.24 16.33
CA ASP A 211 2.43 -23.96 16.46
C ASP A 211 1.38 -23.35 17.41
N HIS A 212 1.79 -22.58 18.41
CA HIS A 212 0.88 -21.96 19.39
C HIS A 212 0.45 -20.54 19.01
N ARG A 213 1.02 -19.95 17.95
CA ARG A 213 0.69 -18.62 17.38
C ARG A 213 0.38 -17.56 18.43
N VAL A 214 1.26 -17.45 19.42
CA VAL A 214 1.07 -16.60 20.58
C VAL A 214 1.08 -15.13 20.14
N PRO A 215 0.10 -14.30 20.56
CA PRO A 215 0.14 -12.86 20.33
C PRO A 215 1.35 -12.24 21.02
N VAL A 216 2.06 -11.38 20.29
CA VAL A 216 3.26 -10.71 20.80
C VAL A 216 3.21 -9.23 20.47
N CYS A 217 3.84 -8.43 21.34
CA CYS A 217 4.04 -7.00 21.15
C CYS A 217 5.51 -6.68 21.43
N SER A 218 6.15 -5.97 20.50
CA SER A 218 7.56 -5.59 20.61
C SER A 218 7.78 -4.12 20.27
N ARG A 219 8.89 -3.57 20.74
CA ARG A 219 9.35 -2.24 20.32
C ARG A 219 9.83 -2.32 18.88
N VAL A 220 9.53 -1.27 18.13
CA VAL A 220 10.01 -1.10 16.76
C VAL A 220 10.60 0.28 16.57
N VAL A 221 11.66 0.35 15.77
CA VAL A 221 12.31 1.60 15.38
C VAL A 221 12.48 1.61 13.87
N TRP A 222 11.98 2.65 13.21
CA TRP A 222 12.23 2.89 11.79
C TRP A 222 13.28 3.96 11.62
N SER A 223 14.36 3.65 10.91
CA SER A 223 15.40 4.59 10.54
C SER A 223 15.22 5.00 9.09
N SER A 224 15.01 6.29 8.84
CA SER A 224 14.80 6.80 7.48
C SER A 224 16.07 6.67 6.61
N LEU A 225 15.88 6.18 5.39
CA LEU A 225 16.88 6.13 4.32
C LEU A 225 16.64 7.24 3.27
N GLY A 226 15.51 7.93 3.37
CA GLY A 226 15.05 8.92 2.38
C GLY A 226 14.35 8.28 1.18
N THR A 227 14.04 9.11 0.18
CA THR A 227 13.18 8.73 -0.95
C THR A 227 13.90 8.03 -2.10
N LYS A 228 15.23 8.11 -2.17
CA LYS A 228 16.03 7.55 -3.28
C LYS A 228 16.79 6.26 -2.91
N ALA A 229 16.76 5.86 -1.64
CA ALA A 229 17.61 4.82 -1.10
C ALA A 229 16.92 3.43 -1.14
N CYS A 230 16.66 2.92 -2.35
CA CYS A 230 16.08 1.58 -2.58
C CYS A 230 17.01 0.63 -3.35
N GLY A 231 18.31 0.95 -3.42
CA GLY A 231 19.30 0.16 -4.15
C GLY A 231 19.81 -1.08 -3.38
N PRO A 232 20.75 -1.84 -3.95
CA PRO A 232 21.38 -3.00 -3.30
C PRO A 232 21.96 -2.70 -1.91
N GLU A 233 22.42 -1.46 -1.69
CA GLU A 233 22.93 -1.00 -0.40
C GLU A 233 21.87 -1.04 0.72
N ALA A 234 20.61 -0.76 0.39
CA ALA A 234 19.51 -0.83 1.35
C ALA A 234 19.27 -2.28 1.80
N PHE A 235 19.39 -3.25 0.89
CA PHE A 235 19.24 -4.67 1.19
C PHE A 235 20.42 -5.26 1.96
N ARG A 236 21.63 -4.67 1.88
CA ARG A 236 22.81 -5.15 2.61
C ARG A 236 22.61 -5.19 4.13
N LYS A 237 21.78 -4.29 4.66
CA LYS A 237 21.44 -4.25 6.09
C LYS A 237 20.26 -5.13 6.48
N VAL A 238 19.54 -5.73 5.53
CA VAL A 238 18.36 -6.59 5.78
C VAL A 238 18.85 -7.97 6.19
N ARG A 239 18.88 -8.21 7.49
CA ARG A 239 19.34 -9.45 8.12
C ARG A 239 18.97 -9.45 9.61
N GLU A 240 19.18 -10.58 10.26
CA GLU A 240 19.18 -10.64 11.72
C GLU A 240 20.54 -10.27 12.29
N TYR A 241 20.51 -9.42 13.31
CA TYR A 241 21.66 -8.99 14.09
C TYR A 241 21.61 -9.64 15.46
N ARG A 242 22.78 -9.81 16.08
CA ARG A 242 22.84 -10.04 17.52
C ARG A 242 22.58 -8.72 18.24
N ASP A 243 22.03 -8.78 19.45
CA ASP A 243 21.81 -7.60 20.28
C ASP A 243 23.12 -6.87 20.65
N ASP A 244 24.23 -7.60 20.73
CA ASP A 244 25.59 -7.10 20.93
C ASP A 244 26.30 -6.58 19.67
N ASP A 245 25.68 -6.66 18.49
CA ASP A 245 26.32 -6.31 17.20
C ASP A 245 26.77 -4.83 17.16
N GLN A 246 28.01 -4.58 16.73
CA GLN A 246 28.62 -3.25 16.71
C GLN A 246 28.09 -2.35 15.59
N GLU A 247 27.45 -2.91 14.56
CA GLU A 247 26.81 -2.12 13.49
C GLU A 247 25.53 -1.42 13.96
N LEU A 248 24.95 -1.87 15.08
CA LEU A 248 23.80 -1.22 15.71
C LEU A 248 24.29 -0.19 16.71
N ASP A 249 23.98 1.09 16.48
CA ASP A 249 24.37 2.15 17.39
C ASP A 249 23.63 2.07 18.74
N SER A 250 24.22 2.70 19.75
CA SER A 250 23.72 2.67 21.13
C SER A 250 22.33 3.33 21.29
N ASP A 251 22.01 4.35 20.50
CA ASP A 251 20.68 5.00 20.54
C ASP A 251 19.60 4.03 20.02
N LEU A 252 19.89 3.26 18.96
CA LEU A 252 18.97 2.25 18.44
C LEU A 252 18.69 1.15 19.48
N LYS A 253 19.76 0.61 20.08
CA LYS A 253 19.65 -0.42 21.12
C LYS A 253 18.87 0.09 22.33
N ALA A 254 19.14 1.32 22.78
CA ALA A 254 18.43 1.94 23.88
C ALA A 254 16.93 2.13 23.59
N ARG A 255 16.56 2.49 22.36
CA ARG A 255 15.14 2.61 21.96
C ARG A 255 14.41 1.27 21.96
N LEU A 256 15.08 0.20 21.53
CA LEU A 256 14.52 -1.15 21.52
C LEU A 256 14.40 -1.75 22.93
N ALA A 257 15.33 -1.46 23.82
CA ALA A 257 15.37 -2.02 25.18
C ALA A 257 14.37 -1.37 26.17
N LYS A 258 13.93 -0.13 25.93
CA LYS A 258 13.02 0.62 26.82
C LYS A 258 11.56 0.20 26.63
N ALA A 259 11.20 -0.98 27.13
CA ALA A 259 9.81 -1.39 27.27
C ALA A 259 9.52 -1.88 28.69
N GLN A 260 8.40 -1.45 29.25
CA GLN A 260 7.95 -1.91 30.56
C GLN A 260 6.45 -2.24 30.51
N ILE A 261 6.08 -3.22 31.33
CA ILE A 261 4.69 -3.46 31.68
C ILE A 261 4.41 -2.59 32.90
N ILE A 262 3.60 -1.55 32.72
CA ILE A 262 3.16 -0.64 33.78
C ILE A 262 1.67 -0.89 33.98
N ASP A 263 1.28 -1.33 35.18
CA ASP A 263 -0.12 -1.59 35.55
C ASP A 263 -0.84 -2.51 34.55
N GLY A 264 -0.15 -3.54 34.06
CA GLY A 264 -0.68 -4.49 33.07
C GLY A 264 -0.69 -3.99 31.62
N LEU A 265 -0.18 -2.79 31.35
CA LEU A 265 -0.09 -2.21 30.00
C LEU A 265 1.35 -2.22 29.49
N PHE A 266 1.56 -2.75 28.29
CA PHE A 266 2.84 -2.62 27.60
C PHE A 266 2.98 -1.21 27.03
N ARG A 267 3.90 -0.41 27.59
CA ARG A 267 4.07 0.99 27.21
C ARG A 267 5.50 1.27 26.76
N ILE A 268 5.59 2.19 25.80
CA ILE A 268 6.84 2.89 25.49
C ILE A 268 6.96 4.04 26.48
N ILE A 269 8.13 4.17 27.11
CA ILE A 269 8.49 5.28 28.01
C ILE A 269 9.52 6.16 27.32
#